data_AF-A0A959LSR3-F1
#
_entry.id   AF-A0A959LSR3-F1
#
_cell.length_a   1.000
_cell.length_b   1.000
_cell.length_c   1.000
_cell.angle_alpha   90.00
_cell.angle_beta   90.00
_cell.angle_gamma   90.00
#
_symmetry.space_group_name_H-M   'P 1'
#
loop_
_entity.id
_entity.type
_entity.pdbx_description
1 polymer ?
#
loop_
_entity_poly.entity_id
_entity_poly.type
_entity_poly.pdbx_seq_one_letter_code
_entity_poly.pdbx_strand_id
1 'polypeptide(L)'
;MKKFIAILSIVVFAVSCKPTEETAPIPRDKMTEIVTDIHLAETYSTMVWDSSRMVNKHPDSLASFYHTILEHHSVSIDSFNHSLEWYSAHTTELDSVYNSVISNLSTLEGLQSVGRKSEDD
;
A
#
# COMPACT_ATOMS: atom_id res chain seq x y z
N MET A 1 34.73 32.90 -27.78
CA MET A 1 33.37 33.05 -27.21
C MET A 1 32.50 31.79 -27.39
N LYS A 2 32.49 31.16 -28.58
CA LYS A 2 31.73 29.92 -28.87
C LYS A 2 32.11 28.69 -28.02
N LYS A 3 33.39 28.59 -27.59
CA LYS A 3 33.88 27.51 -26.70
C LYS A 3 33.42 27.64 -25.24
N PHE A 4 33.17 28.87 -24.76
CA PHE A 4 32.69 29.10 -23.40
C PHE A 4 31.19 28.78 -23.25
N ILE A 5 30.40 29.03 -24.30
CA ILE A 5 28.98 28.68 -24.35
C ILE A 5 28.79 27.16 -24.33
N ALA A 6 29.63 26.41 -25.06
CA ALA A 6 29.58 24.95 -25.08
C ALA A 6 29.90 24.32 -23.71
N ILE A 7 30.84 24.91 -22.95
CA ILE A 7 31.22 24.43 -21.62
C ILE A 7 30.11 24.73 -20.60
N LEU A 8 29.47 25.91 -20.68
CA LEU A 8 28.36 26.27 -19.80
C LEU A 8 27.14 25.35 -20.02
N SER A 9 26.89 24.95 -21.27
CA SER A 9 25.79 24.03 -21.62
C SER A 9 25.97 22.63 -21.01
N ILE A 10 27.20 22.12 -20.91
CA ILE A 10 27.49 20.79 -20.33
C ILE A 10 27.31 20.76 -18.81
N VAL A 11 27.63 21.86 -18.11
CA VAL A 11 27.54 21.91 -16.64
C VAL A 11 26.08 21.94 -16.16
N VAL A 12 25.16 22.52 -16.95
CA VAL A 12 23.72 22.60 -16.60
C VAL A 12 23.04 21.23 -16.66
N PHE A 13 23.45 20.33 -17.54
CA PHE A 13 22.88 18.97 -17.62
C PHE A 13 23.38 18.02 -16.51
N ALA A 14 24.48 18.35 -15.82
CA ALA A 14 25.08 17.48 -14.81
C ALA A 14 24.45 17.61 -13.40
N VAL A 15 23.59 18.60 -13.16
CA VAL A 15 23.02 18.88 -11.82
C VAL A 15 21.67 18.18 -11.57
N SER A 16 21.11 17.46 -12.54
CA SER A 16 19.76 16.87 -12.41
C SER A 16 19.70 15.52 -11.68
N CYS A 17 20.82 14.99 -11.19
CA CYS A 17 20.83 13.74 -10.44
C CYS A 17 21.11 14.00 -8.96
N LYS A 18 20.06 14.30 -8.20
CA LYS A 18 20.09 14.10 -6.75
C LYS A 18 19.57 12.68 -6.50
N PRO A 19 20.41 11.72 -6.08
CA PRO A 19 19.91 10.54 -5.41
C PRO A 19 19.55 11.01 -4.00
N THR A 20 18.37 11.60 -3.87
CA THR A 20 17.71 11.56 -2.57
C THR A 20 17.39 10.09 -2.39
N GLU A 21 18.10 9.42 -1.48
CA GLU A 21 17.58 8.25 -0.76
C GLU A 21 16.33 8.75 -0.04
N GLU A 22 15.27 8.91 -0.82
CA GLU A 22 13.98 9.38 -0.37
C GLU A 22 13.41 8.18 0.37
N THR A 23 13.31 8.23 1.69
CA THR A 23 12.65 7.17 2.43
C THR A 23 11.15 7.31 2.23
N ALA A 24 10.43 6.20 2.04
CA ALA A 24 8.97 6.24 1.98
C ALA A 24 8.39 6.98 3.21
N PRO A 25 7.39 7.87 3.03
CA PRO A 25 6.72 8.53 4.16
C PRO A 25 6.09 7.55 5.16
N ILE A 26 5.69 6.37 4.69
CA ILE A 26 5.22 5.25 5.51
C ILE A 26 6.27 4.14 5.45
N PRO A 27 6.83 3.72 6.61
CA PRO A 27 7.77 2.60 6.66
C PRO A 27 7.16 1.28 6.22
N ARG A 28 8.02 0.35 5.78
CA ARG A 28 7.64 -0.96 5.22
C ARG A 28 6.67 -1.73 6.11
N ASP A 29 7.00 -1.89 7.39
CA ASP A 29 6.19 -2.69 8.32
C ASP A 29 4.78 -2.11 8.46
N LYS A 30 4.68 -0.78 8.57
CA LYS A 30 3.40 -0.09 8.67
C LYS A 30 2.61 -0.14 7.36
N MET A 31 3.28 -0.05 6.22
CA MET A 31 2.64 -0.24 4.91
C MET A 31 2.10 -1.68 4.76
N THR A 32 2.84 -2.68 5.22
CA THR A 32 2.39 -4.08 5.25
C THR A 32 1.10 -4.22 6.05
N GLU A 33 1.03 -3.66 7.28
CA GLU A 33 -0.18 -3.72 8.11
C GLU A 33 -1.38 -3.05 7.42
N ILE A 34 -1.20 -1.83 6.89
CA ILE A 34 -2.25 -1.08 6.19
C ILE A 34 -2.79 -1.87 4.98
N VAL A 35 -1.90 -2.41 4.16
CA VAL A 35 -2.29 -3.15 2.95
C VAL A 35 -2.95 -4.49 3.30
N THR A 36 -2.51 -5.16 4.36
CA THR A 36 -3.21 -6.34 4.89
C THR A 36 -4.64 -6.00 5.29
N ASP A 37 -4.86 -4.93 6.06
CA ASP A 37 -6.19 -4.52 6.51
C ASP A 37 -7.10 -4.09 5.36
N ILE A 38 -6.56 -3.41 4.34
CA ILE A 38 -7.29 -3.05 3.12
C ILE A 38 -7.81 -4.31 2.42
N HIS A 39 -6.95 -5.30 2.19
CA HIS A 39 -7.38 -6.53 1.52
C HIS A 39 -8.38 -7.32 2.34
N LEU A 40 -8.23 -7.38 3.67
CA LEU A 40 -9.23 -8.01 4.55
C LEU A 40 -10.59 -7.31 4.46
N ALA A 41 -10.61 -5.97 4.47
CA ALA A 41 -11.84 -5.19 4.34
C ALA A 41 -12.49 -5.38 2.97
N GLU A 42 -11.71 -5.44 1.89
CA GLU A 42 -12.19 -5.73 0.53
C GLU A 42 -12.83 -7.11 0.46
N THR A 43 -12.16 -8.15 0.97
CA THR A 43 -12.70 -9.52 1.03
C THR A 43 -13.96 -9.58 1.89
N TYR A 44 -13.97 -8.96 3.07
CA TYR A 44 -15.14 -8.93 3.95
C TYR A 44 -16.33 -8.24 3.26
N SER A 45 -16.08 -7.09 2.64
CA SER A 45 -17.11 -6.34 1.94
C SER A 45 -17.72 -7.17 0.80
N THR A 46 -16.88 -7.85 0.00
CA THR A 46 -17.34 -8.69 -1.10
C THR A 46 -18.08 -9.95 -0.64
N MET A 47 -17.66 -10.60 0.46
CA MET A 47 -18.34 -11.79 1.01
C MET A 47 -19.70 -11.47 1.62
N VAL A 48 -19.81 -10.40 2.41
CA VAL A 48 -21.08 -10.01 3.06
C VAL A 48 -22.14 -9.64 2.01
N TRP A 49 -21.73 -8.99 0.92
CA TRP A 49 -22.64 -8.55 -0.14
C TRP A 49 -23.14 -9.67 -1.08
N ASP A 50 -22.51 -10.85 -1.09
CA ASP A 50 -22.98 -11.97 -1.91
C ASP A 50 -24.18 -12.71 -1.29
N SER A 51 -24.33 -12.64 0.04
CA SER A 51 -25.43 -13.30 0.78
C SER A 51 -26.78 -12.57 0.70
N SER A 52 -26.81 -11.31 0.27
CA SER A 52 -27.99 -10.47 0.25
C SER A 52 -28.00 -9.57 -1.00
N ARG A 53 -28.61 -10.06 -2.08
CA ARG A 53 -29.24 -9.30 -3.18
C ARG A 53 -28.66 -7.91 -3.47
N MET A 54 -27.88 -7.81 -4.56
CA MET A 54 -27.78 -6.63 -5.44
C MET A 54 -27.99 -5.27 -4.76
N VAL A 55 -27.06 -4.85 -3.90
CA VAL A 55 -26.87 -3.43 -3.62
C VAL A 55 -25.48 -3.10 -4.11
N ASN A 56 -25.44 -2.23 -5.10
CA ASN A 56 -24.29 -1.79 -5.89
C ASN A 56 -22.97 -1.81 -5.10
N LYS A 57 -21.90 -2.26 -5.76
CA LYS A 57 -20.51 -1.84 -5.49
C LYS A 57 -20.48 -0.30 -5.52
N HIS A 58 -20.95 0.37 -4.48
CA HIS A 58 -20.90 1.82 -4.41
C HIS A 58 -19.44 2.16 -4.13
N PRO A 59 -18.78 2.94 -5.00
CA PRO A 59 -17.41 3.39 -4.73
C PRO A 59 -17.31 4.11 -3.37
N ASP A 60 -18.42 4.68 -2.90
CA ASP A 60 -18.55 5.34 -1.60
C ASP A 60 -18.27 4.40 -0.41
N SER A 61 -18.66 3.12 -0.46
CA SER A 61 -18.40 2.18 0.64
C SER A 61 -16.94 1.77 0.72
N LEU A 62 -16.28 1.61 -0.42
CA LEU A 62 -14.85 1.28 -0.50
C LEU A 62 -13.99 2.46 -0.01
N ALA A 63 -14.33 3.68 -0.42
CA ALA A 63 -13.69 4.89 0.06
C ALA A 63 -13.82 5.04 1.59
N SER A 64 -14.98 4.68 2.17
CA SER A 64 -15.19 4.69 3.62
C SER A 64 -14.30 3.68 4.36
N PHE A 65 -14.10 2.48 3.81
CA PHE A 65 -13.18 1.49 4.40
C PHE A 65 -11.75 1.99 4.39
N TYR A 66 -11.28 2.50 3.25
CA TYR A 66 -9.93 3.07 3.14
C TYR A 66 -9.72 4.21 4.14
N HIS A 67 -10.68 5.13 4.27
CA HIS A 67 -10.61 6.21 5.25
C HIS A 67 -10.47 5.69 6.68
N THR A 68 -11.32 4.73 7.07
CA THR A 68 -11.34 4.15 8.42
C THR A 68 -10.03 3.42 8.75
N ILE A 69 -9.49 2.66 7.79
CA ILE A 69 -8.24 1.92 7.96
C ILE A 69 -7.06 2.88 8.12
N LEU A 70 -6.99 3.91 7.27
CA LEU A 70 -5.93 4.91 7.37
C LEU A 70 -6.01 5.68 8.69
N GLU A 71 -7.21 6.01 9.17
CA GLU A 71 -7.42 6.62 10.49
C GLU A 71 -6.95 5.70 11.63
N HIS A 72 -7.32 4.40 11.59
CA HIS A 72 -6.87 3.39 12.55
C HIS A 72 -5.34 3.34 12.64
N HIS A 73 -4.67 3.42 11.48
CA HIS A 73 -3.21 3.46 11.40
C HIS A 73 -2.60 4.85 11.67
N SER A 74 -3.41 5.87 11.96
CA SER A 74 -2.95 7.27 12.12
C SER A 74 -2.12 7.75 10.92
N VAL A 75 -2.61 7.46 9.71
CA VAL A 75 -1.99 7.82 8.43
C VAL A 75 -2.92 8.74 7.65
N SER A 76 -2.37 9.82 7.10
CA SER A 76 -3.13 10.68 6.20
C SER A 76 -3.21 10.08 4.80
N ILE A 77 -4.28 10.38 4.06
CA ILE A 77 -4.42 9.94 2.66
C ILE A 77 -3.27 10.43 1.79
N ASP A 78 -2.75 11.63 2.03
CA ASP A 78 -1.62 12.19 1.29
C ASP A 78 -0.33 11.42 1.56
N SER A 79 -0.04 11.10 2.83
CA SER A 79 1.11 10.27 3.21
C SER A 79 1.02 8.87 2.60
N PHE A 80 -0.19 8.30 2.55
CA PHE A 80 -0.44 7.01 1.92
C PHE A 80 -0.19 7.07 0.41
N ASN A 81 -0.76 8.04 -0.28
CA ASN A 81 -0.59 8.21 -1.72
C ASN A 81 0.87 8.45 -2.10
N HIS A 82 1.59 9.32 -1.39
CA HIS A 82 3.01 9.55 -1.63
C HIS A 82 3.85 8.30 -1.36
N SER A 83 3.51 7.53 -0.33
CA SER A 83 4.20 6.25 -0.07
C SER A 83 3.90 5.23 -1.15
N LEU A 84 2.66 5.15 -1.63
CA LEU A 84 2.27 4.25 -2.71
C LEU A 84 3.02 4.58 -4.01
N GLU A 85 3.12 5.86 -4.36
CA GLU A 85 3.93 6.32 -5.50
C GLU A 85 5.40 5.93 -5.31
N TRP A 86 5.95 6.15 -4.11
CA TRP A 86 7.31 5.78 -3.78
C TRP A 86 7.55 4.28 -3.93
N TYR A 87 6.72 3.42 -3.32
CA TYR A 87 6.87 1.97 -3.42
C TYR A 87 6.69 1.48 -4.86
N SER A 88 5.80 2.12 -5.64
CA SER A 88 5.63 1.80 -7.08
C SER A 88 6.90 2.08 -7.90
N ALA A 89 7.71 3.05 -7.50
CA ALA A 89 9.02 3.33 -8.10
C ALA A 89 10.15 2.44 -7.55
N HIS A 90 9.96 1.82 -6.39
CA HIS A 90 10.93 0.97 -5.69
C HIS A 90 10.45 -0.49 -5.64
N THR A 91 10.52 -1.18 -6.77
CA THR A 91 9.94 -2.53 -6.94
C THR A 91 10.41 -3.54 -5.90
N THR A 92 11.69 -3.54 -5.51
CA THR A 92 12.20 -4.46 -4.47
C THR A 92 11.57 -4.21 -3.10
N GLU A 93 11.29 -2.95 -2.77
CA GLU A 93 10.64 -2.57 -1.52
C GLU A 93 9.16 -2.97 -1.54
N LEU A 94 8.49 -2.73 -2.67
CA LEU A 94 7.10 -3.15 -2.88
C LEU A 94 6.93 -4.67 -2.82
N ASP A 95 7.85 -5.43 -3.45
CA ASP A 95 7.87 -6.89 -3.40
C ASP A 95 8.02 -7.37 -1.95
N SER A 96 8.86 -6.69 -1.15
CA SER A 96 9.00 -7.03 0.26
C SER A 96 7.71 -6.75 1.05
N VAL A 97 7.00 -5.66 0.79
CA VAL A 97 5.70 -5.38 1.40
C VAL A 97 4.72 -6.49 1.07
N TYR A 98 4.59 -6.86 -0.21
CA TYR A 98 3.63 -7.88 -0.65
C TYR A 98 3.96 -9.28 -0.13
N ASN A 99 5.23 -9.67 -0.07
CA ASN A 99 5.64 -10.95 0.53
C ASN A 99 5.19 -11.04 2.00
N SER A 100 5.34 -9.96 2.76
CA SER A 100 4.87 -9.89 4.15
C SER A 100 3.35 -9.88 4.24
N VAL A 101 2.64 -9.18 3.35
CA VAL A 101 1.17 -9.19 3.30
C VAL A 101 0.64 -10.60 3.06
N ILE A 102 1.20 -11.34 2.10
CA ILE A 102 0.82 -12.73 1.81
C ILE A 102 1.05 -13.60 3.05
N SER A 103 2.21 -13.46 3.71
CA SER A 103 2.52 -14.19 4.93
C SER A 103 1.51 -13.91 6.06
N ASN A 104 1.12 -12.64 6.25
CA ASN A 104 0.13 -12.25 7.24
C ASN A 104 -1.23 -12.88 6.94
N LEU A 105 -1.70 -12.77 5.69
CA LEU A 105 -2.98 -13.35 5.27
C LEU A 105 -3.01 -14.87 5.43
N SER A 106 -1.96 -15.58 4.98
CA SER A 106 -1.86 -17.04 5.17
C SER A 106 -1.86 -17.45 6.64
N THR A 107 -1.23 -16.65 7.51
CA THR A 107 -1.25 -16.88 8.96
C THR A 107 -2.65 -16.72 9.52
N LEU A 108 -3.36 -15.66 9.14
CA LEU A 108 -4.74 -15.40 9.56
C LEU A 108 -5.70 -16.51 9.10
N GLU A 109 -5.59 -16.96 7.84
CA GLU A 109 -6.37 -18.10 7.32
C GLU A 109 -6.12 -19.38 8.12
N GLY A 110 -4.85 -19.66 8.44
CA GLY A 110 -4.47 -20.79 9.29
C GLY A 110 -5.12 -20.72 10.67
N LEU A 111 -5.05 -19.56 11.34
CA LEU A 111 -5.69 -19.33 12.64
C LEU A 111 -7.21 -19.48 12.60
N GLN A 112 -7.86 -18.97 11.55
CA GLN A 112 -9.30 -19.11 11.35
C GLN A 112 -9.70 -20.59 11.20
N SER A 113 -8.90 -21.39 10.49
CA SER A 113 -9.16 -22.83 10.31
C SER A 113 -9.08 -23.63 11.61
N VAL A 114 -8.20 -23.21 12.54
CA VAL A 114 -8.03 -23.83 13.86
C VAL A 114 -9.20 -23.46 14.77
N GLY A 115 -9.58 -22.18 14.84
CA GLY A 115 -10.70 -21.72 15.66
C GLY A 115 -12.04 -22.38 15.29
N ARG A 116 -12.29 -22.55 13.98
CA ARG A 116 -13.48 -23.28 13.52
C ARG A 116 -13.53 -24.73 13.99
N LYS A 117 -12.38 -25.40 14.13
CA LYS A 117 -12.32 -26.80 14.53
C LYS A 117 -12.56 -26.99 16.04
N SER A 118 -12.22 -26.01 16.87
CA SER A 118 -12.45 -26.06 18.33
C SER A 118 -13.88 -25.76 18.75
N GLU A 119 -14.70 -25.17 17.88
CA GLU A 119 -16.12 -24.89 18.17
C GLU A 119 -17.03 -26.12 17.90
N ASP A 120 -16.53 -27.09 17.14
CA ASP A 120 -17.26 -28.29 16.69
C ASP A 120 -17.02 -29.54 17.60
N ASP A 121 -16.13 -29.46 18.59
CA ASP A 121 -15.78 -30.52 19.57
C ASP A 121 -16.36 -30.25 20.98
#